data_AF-A0A3A5SIX6-F1
#
_entry.id   AF-A0A3A5SIX6-F1
#
_cell.length_a   1.000
_cell.length_b   1.000
_cell.length_c   1.000
_cell.angle_alpha   90.00
_cell.angle_beta   90.00
_cell.angle_gamma   90.00
#
_symmetry.space_group_name_H-M   'P 1'
#
loop_
_entity.id
_entity.type
_entity.pdbx_description
1 polymer ?
#
loop_
_entity_poly.entity_id
_entity_poly.type
_entity_poly.pdbx_seq_one_letter_code
_entity_poly.pdbx_strand_id
1 'polypeptide(L)'
;MASRRELKKNVNYIAGELFTECLINSMFIPGTDKVKADELMAEVLKMQDEFVTRISHTEPGNVKGFYKKFRADFNAKVNEIIEAIGKLN
;
A
#
# COMPACT_ATOMS: atom_id res chain seq x y z
N MET A 1 -1.29 -8.66 21.11
CA MET A 1 -0.84 -7.41 20.45
C MET A 1 -0.12 -7.85 19.18
N ALA A 2 -0.59 -7.46 17.98
CA ALA A 2 0.18 -7.77 16.77
C ALA A 2 1.57 -7.12 16.93
N SER A 3 2.62 -7.93 16.89
CA SER A 3 3.98 -7.40 17.00
C SER A 3 4.27 -6.48 15.81
N ARG A 4 5.20 -5.52 15.95
CA ARG A 4 5.66 -4.67 14.82
C ARG A 4 6.04 -5.51 13.59
N ARG A 5 6.58 -6.71 13.82
CA ARG A 5 6.89 -7.70 12.78
C ARG A 5 5.65 -8.15 12.02
N GLU A 6 4.57 -8.47 12.73
CA GLU A 6 3.32 -8.90 12.11
C GLU A 6 2.66 -7.76 11.32
N LEU A 7 2.69 -6.54 11.87
CA LEU A 7 2.15 -5.39 11.15
C LEU A 7 2.94 -5.10 9.85
N LYS A 8 4.27 -5.21 9.87
CA LYS A 8 5.09 -5.08 8.66
C LYS A 8 4.78 -6.17 7.63
N LYS A 9 4.56 -7.42 8.07
CA LYS A 9 4.13 -8.51 7.19
C LYS A 9 2.79 -8.18 6.52
N ASN A 10 1.83 -7.65 7.26
CA ASN A 10 0.53 -7.28 6.70
C ASN A 10 0.63 -6.15 5.69
N VAL A 11 1.44 -5.11 5.96
CA VAL A 11 1.70 -4.04 4.99
C VAL A 11 2.34 -4.59 3.71
N ASN A 12 3.37 -5.43 3.86
CA ASN A 12 4.03 -6.06 2.71
C ASN A 12 3.10 -6.97 1.92
N TYR A 13 2.25 -7.73 2.60
CA TYR A 13 1.27 -8.61 1.97
C TYR A 13 0.30 -7.79 1.12
N ILE A 14 -0.33 -6.76 1.70
CA ILE A 14 -1.30 -5.91 0.99
C ILE A 14 -0.63 -5.17 -0.18
N ALA A 15 0.57 -4.63 0.03
CA ALA A 15 1.32 -4.00 -1.07
C ALA A 15 1.64 -4.99 -2.20
N GLY A 16 2.00 -6.23 -1.86
CA GLY A 16 2.26 -7.29 -2.85
C GLY A 16 1.02 -7.63 -3.69
N GLU A 17 -0.15 -7.74 -3.06
CA GLU A 17 -1.42 -7.96 -3.77
C GLU A 17 -1.75 -6.80 -4.71
N LEU A 18 -1.65 -5.54 -4.25
CA LEU A 18 -1.89 -4.37 -5.09
C LEU A 18 -0.90 -4.26 -6.26
N PHE A 19 0.38 -4.56 -6.01
CA PHE A 19 1.39 -4.55 -7.06
C PHE A 19 1.11 -5.61 -8.13
N THR A 20 0.73 -6.81 -7.69
CA THR A 20 0.41 -7.93 -8.58
C THR A 20 -0.82 -7.59 -9.44
N GLU A 21 -1.82 -6.94 -8.87
CA GLU A 21 -3.00 -6.48 -9.61
C GLU A 21 -2.62 -5.48 -10.71
N CYS A 22 -1.80 -4.46 -10.40
CA CYS A 22 -1.30 -3.52 -11.41
C CYS A 22 -0.52 -4.23 -12.52
N LEU A 23 0.34 -5.18 -12.16
CA LEU A 23 1.14 -5.96 -13.11
C LEU A 23 0.26 -6.79 -14.04
N ILE A 24 -0.76 -7.46 -13.49
CA ILE A 24 -1.69 -8.27 -14.28
C ILE A 24 -2.48 -7.38 -15.26
N ASN A 25 -2.98 -6.23 -14.81
CA ASN A 25 -3.67 -5.27 -15.67
C ASN A 25 -2.76 -4.79 -16.82
N SER A 26 -1.49 -4.47 -16.54
CA SER A 26 -0.51 -4.02 -17.54
C SER A 26 -0.15 -5.11 -18.56
N MET A 27 -0.06 -6.37 -18.12
CA MET A 27 0.42 -7.47 -18.96
C MET A 27 -0.68 -8.16 -19.77
N PHE A 28 -1.88 -8.30 -19.20
CA PHE A 28 -2.89 -9.22 -19.73
C PHE A 28 -4.18 -8.56 -20.19
N ILE A 29 -4.45 -7.30 -19.81
CA ILE A 29 -5.66 -6.60 -20.24
C ILE A 29 -5.35 -5.72 -21.47
N PRO A 30 -5.98 -5.98 -22.63
CA PRO A 30 -5.81 -5.15 -23.81
C PRO A 30 -6.42 -3.76 -23.60
N GLY A 31 -5.68 -2.72 -24.00
CA GLY A 31 -6.14 -1.33 -23.88
C GLY A 31 -5.71 -0.63 -22.60
N THR A 32 -5.16 -1.36 -21.61
CA THR A 32 -4.56 -0.77 -20.41
C THR A 32 -3.44 0.21 -20.77
N ASP A 33 -3.47 1.39 -20.15
CA ASP A 33 -2.38 2.34 -20.22
C ASP A 33 -1.21 1.84 -19.35
N LYS A 34 -0.21 1.26 -20.02
CA LYS A 34 0.97 0.68 -19.35
C LYS A 34 1.77 1.71 -18.55
N VAL A 35 1.84 2.95 -19.02
CA VAL A 35 2.58 4.00 -18.31
C VAL A 35 1.90 4.30 -16.99
N LYS A 36 0.57 4.42 -16.98
CA LYS A 36 -0.18 4.61 -15.73
C LYS A 36 -0.10 3.40 -14.81
N ALA A 37 -0.11 2.18 -15.36
CA ALA A 37 0.05 0.97 -14.55
C ALA A 37 1.45 0.92 -13.89
N ASP A 38 2.51 1.31 -14.62
CA ASP A 38 3.88 1.40 -14.09
C ASP A 38 4.01 2.49 -13.01
N GLU A 39 3.36 3.64 -13.20
CA GLU A 39 3.28 4.70 -12.20
C GLU A 39 2.58 4.22 -10.92
N LEU A 40 1.47 3.48 -11.05
CA LEU A 40 0.75 2.90 -9.90
C LEU A 40 1.58 1.82 -9.19
N MET A 41 2.30 0.98 -9.93
CA MET A 41 3.26 0.03 -9.33
C MET A 41 4.33 0.75 -8.50
N ALA A 42 4.89 1.85 -9.01
CA ALA A 42 5.84 2.66 -8.26
C ALA A 42 5.20 3.32 -7.02
N GLU A 43 3.94 3.76 -7.11
CA GLU A 43 3.20 4.31 -5.98
C GLU A 43 2.94 3.27 -4.87
N VAL A 44 2.61 2.02 -5.24
CA VAL A 44 2.48 0.91 -4.29
C VAL A 44 3.80 0.67 -3.54
N LEU A 45 4.94 0.69 -4.24
CA LEU A 45 6.25 0.53 -3.61
C LEU A 45 6.58 1.68 -2.65
N LYS A 46 6.23 2.92 -3.01
CA LYS A 46 6.40 4.09 -2.12
C LYS A 46 5.53 3.97 -0.87
N MET A 47 4.26 3.59 -1.03
CA MET A 47 3.36 3.34 0.11
C MET A 47 3.95 2.24 1.01
N GLN A 48 4.41 1.12 0.43
CA GLN A 48 5.03 0.04 1.21
C GLN A 48 6.19 0.56 2.06
N ASP A 49 7.16 1.25 1.44
CA ASP A 49 8.34 1.78 2.13
C ASP A 49 7.96 2.77 3.25
N GLU A 50 7.04 3.70 2.95
CA GLU A 50 6.57 4.69 3.91
C GLU A 50 5.97 4.02 5.15
N PHE A 51 5.02 3.11 4.96
CA PHE A 51 4.30 2.50 6.08
C PHE A 51 5.16 1.49 6.84
N VAL A 52 6.06 0.76 6.18
CA VAL A 52 7.06 -0.09 6.86
C VAL A 52 8.01 0.74 7.71
N THR A 53 8.47 1.88 7.19
CA THR A 53 9.35 2.81 7.90
C THR A 53 8.64 3.45 9.09
N ARG A 54 7.40 3.92 8.92
CA ARG A 54 6.58 4.46 10.03
C ARG A 54 6.48 3.47 11.20
N ILE A 55 6.25 2.17 10.95
CA ILE A 55 6.17 1.15 12.02
C ILE A 55 7.47 1.08 12.85
N SER A 56 8.62 1.28 12.22
CA SER A 56 9.93 1.28 12.90
C SER A 56 10.05 2.43 13.90
N HIS A 57 9.38 3.56 13.64
CA HIS A 57 9.43 4.80 14.41
C HIS A 57 8.11 5.07 15.16
N THR A 58 7.65 4.08 15.94
CA THR A 58 6.45 4.26 16.79
C THR A 58 6.66 5.41 17.79
N GLU A 59 5.68 6.32 17.88
CA GLU A 59 5.72 7.49 18.76
C GLU A 59 5.75 7.09 20.26
N PRO A 60 6.83 7.42 20.99
CA PRO A 60 6.88 7.22 22.44
C PRO A 60 5.84 8.07 23.15
N GLY A 61 5.17 7.53 24.18
CA GLY A 61 4.18 8.27 24.96
C GLY A 61 2.76 8.33 24.35
N ASN A 62 2.59 8.04 23.05
CA ASN A 62 1.27 8.03 22.39
C ASN A 62 1.05 6.81 21.47
N VAL A 63 1.45 5.62 21.93
CA VAL A 63 1.40 4.38 21.13
C VAL A 63 0.00 4.08 20.57
N LYS A 64 -1.05 4.27 21.37
CA LYS A 64 -2.45 4.01 20.95
C LYS A 64 -2.90 4.99 19.87
N GLY A 65 -2.61 6.28 20.03
CA GLY A 65 -2.93 7.32 19.05
C GLY A 65 -2.18 7.09 17.74
N PHE A 66 -0.88 6.80 17.83
CA PHE A 66 -0.04 6.46 16.69
C PHE A 66 -0.65 5.34 15.84
N TYR A 67 -0.96 4.18 16.45
CA TYR A 67 -1.48 3.05 15.69
C TYR A 67 -2.94 3.22 15.23
N LYS A 68 -3.72 4.10 15.85
CA LYS A 68 -5.05 4.48 15.35
C LYS A 68 -4.91 5.30 14.06
N LYS A 69 -4.06 6.33 14.08
CA LYS A 69 -3.78 7.17 12.91
C LYS A 69 -3.11 6.37 11.78
N PHE A 70 -2.10 5.57 12.11
CA PHE A 70 -1.44 4.68 11.16
C PHE A 70 -2.42 3.85 10.32
N ARG A 71 -3.41 3.21 10.97
CA ARG A 71 -4.41 2.39 10.28
C ARG A 71 -5.35 3.24 9.41
N ALA A 72 -5.75 4.41 9.88
CA ALA A 72 -6.58 5.32 9.10
C ALA A 72 -5.85 5.78 7.84
N ASP A 73 -4.62 6.27 7.99
CA ASP A 73 -3.76 6.72 6.88
C ASP A 73 -3.49 5.56 5.90
N PHE A 74 -3.17 4.36 6.40
CA PHE A 74 -2.88 3.19 5.57
C PHE A 74 -4.10 2.75 4.76
N ASN A 75 -5.27 2.64 5.41
CA ASN A 75 -6.49 2.25 4.73
C ASN A 75 -6.93 3.29 3.70
N ALA A 76 -6.77 4.59 4.00
CA ALA A 76 -7.04 5.64 3.04
C ALA A 76 -6.15 5.49 1.80
N LYS A 77 -4.83 5.27 2.00
CA LYS A 77 -3.90 5.12 0.89
C LYS A 77 -4.15 3.87 0.06
N VAL A 78 -4.48 2.74 0.71
CA VAL A 78 -4.87 1.51 0.02
C VAL A 78 -6.12 1.74 -0.83
N ASN A 79 -7.14 2.41 -0.31
CA ASN A 79 -8.36 2.71 -1.06
C ASN A 79 -8.09 3.61 -2.28
N GLU A 80 -7.24 4.64 -2.13
CA GLU A 80 -6.83 5.49 -3.26
C GLU A 80 -6.18 4.68 -4.38
N ILE A 81 -5.30 3.74 -4.04
CA ILE A 81 -4.64 2.86 -5.02
C ILE A 81 -5.65 1.92 -5.68
N ILE A 82 -6.56 1.31 -4.91
CA ILE A 82 -7.61 0.44 -5.46
C ILE A 82 -8.51 1.21 -6.44
N GLU A 83 -8.90 2.44 -6.10
CA GLU A 83 -9.69 3.29 -6.99
C GLU A 83 -8.92 3.65 -8.27
N ALA A 84 -7.61 3.87 -8.18
CA ALA A 84 -6.78 4.18 -9.33
C ALA A 84 -6.59 2.97 -10.25
N ILE A 85 -6.38 1.78 -9.68
CA ILE A 85 -6.35 0.50 -10.41
C ILE A 85 -7.68 0.29 -11.16
N GLY A 86 -8.81 0.54 -10.48
CA GLY A 86 -10.15 0.42 -11.09
C GLY A 86 -10.40 1.37 -12.26
N LYS A 87 -9.55 2.39 -12.47
CA LYS A 87 -9.62 3.36 -13.57
C LYS A 87 -8.56 3.10 -14.65
N LEU A 88 -7.79 2.02 -14.57
CA LEU A 88 -6.84 1.63 -15.61
C LEU A 88 -7.52 1.09 -16.88
N ASN A 89 -8.79 0.70 -16.77
CA ASN A 89 -9.61 0.09 -17.82
C ASN A 89 -10.81 0.96 -18.18
#